data_AF-A0A9P0BG81-F1
#
_entry.id   AF-A0A9P0BG81-F1
#
_cell.length_a   1.000
_cell.length_b   1.000
_cell.length_c   1.000
_cell.angle_alpha   90.00
_cell.angle_beta   90.00
_cell.angle_gamma   90.00
#
_symmetry.space_group_name_H-M   'P 1'
#
loop_
_entity.id
_entity.type
_entity.pdbx_description
1 polymer ?
#
loop_
_entity_poly.entity_id
_entity_poly.type
_entity_poly.pdbx_seq_one_letter_code
_entity_poly.pdbx_strand_id
1 'polypeptide(L)'
;MERNLDRVLSVIERKVFEAIRLIENEEFSLSLQVISEGKRNLLRIRSAISAETLESLQVNFNKLEQICQRTLTTNNENSNGRYFAPRIKNGRGRPAVFITKEQIELLIGENFTARQIAQHFNCSEKLIYKKCYSFNIKLRDKYFTGTDAELEEEISRLHVEYPNSGAQVTVK
;
A
#
# COMPACT_ATOMS: atom_id res chain seq x y z
N MET A 1 -32.97 12.33 -31.82
CA MET A 1 -31.68 11.62 -31.68
C MET A 1 -30.76 12.33 -30.69
N GLU A 2 -30.65 13.67 -30.77
CA GLU A 2 -29.83 14.53 -29.88
C GLU A 2 -30.11 14.36 -28.37
N ARG A 3 -31.37 14.29 -27.91
CA ARG A 3 -31.69 14.12 -26.47
C ARG A 3 -31.12 12.85 -25.82
N ASN A 4 -30.78 11.83 -26.61
CA ASN A 4 -30.16 10.61 -26.11
C ASN A 4 -28.63 10.79 -25.99
N LEU A 5 -28.02 11.53 -26.92
CA LEU A 5 -26.60 11.84 -26.90
C LEU A 5 -26.24 12.69 -25.67
N ASP A 6 -26.95 13.78 -25.43
CA ASP A 6 -26.68 14.66 -24.27
C ASP A 6 -26.82 13.91 -22.94
N ARG A 7 -27.86 13.07 -22.83
CA ARG A 7 -28.07 12.24 -21.65
C ARG A 7 -26.91 11.29 -21.41
N VAL A 8 -26.40 10.64 -22.46
CA VAL A 8 -25.28 9.70 -22.34
C VAL A 8 -23.97 10.45 -22.04
N LEU A 9 -23.75 11.63 -22.63
CA LEU A 9 -22.60 12.49 -22.32
C LEU A 9 -22.61 12.94 -20.86
N SER A 10 -23.75 13.38 -20.31
CA SER A 10 -23.87 13.71 -18.88
C SER A 10 -23.61 12.50 -17.97
N VAL A 11 -24.00 11.29 -18.40
CA VAL A 11 -23.70 10.06 -17.64
C VAL A 11 -22.20 9.76 -17.68
N ILE A 12 -21.56 9.90 -18.84
CA ILE A 12 -20.11 9.72 -19.00
C ILE A 12 -19.35 10.72 -18.13
N GLU A 13 -19.74 11.99 -18.16
CA GLU A 13 -19.15 13.04 -17.34
C GLU A 13 -19.24 12.72 -15.84
N ARG A 14 -20.43 12.35 -15.35
CA ARG A 14 -20.61 11.93 -13.95
C ARG A 14 -19.72 10.75 -13.59
N LYS A 15 -19.56 9.79 -14.50
CA LYS A 15 -18.69 8.62 -14.29
C LYS A 15 -17.21 9.03 -14.23
N VAL A 16 -16.78 10.02 -15.00
CA VAL A 16 -15.41 10.56 -14.91
C VAL A 16 -15.19 11.22 -13.55
N PHE A 17 -16.10 12.08 -13.10
CA PHE A 17 -16.00 12.72 -11.77
C PHE A 17 -16.03 11.69 -10.64
N GLU A 18 -16.90 10.69 -10.72
CA GLU A 18 -16.97 9.59 -9.76
C GLU A 18 -15.65 8.81 -9.71
N ALA A 19 -15.06 8.49 -10.87
CA ALA A 19 -13.77 7.80 -10.95
C ALA A 19 -12.62 8.61 -10.34
N ILE A 20 -12.56 9.93 -10.58
CA ILE A 20 -11.56 10.83 -9.99
C ILE A 20 -11.71 10.86 -8.48
N ARG A 21 -12.93 11.07 -7.97
CA ARG A 21 -13.22 11.05 -6.53
C ARG A 21 -12.79 9.74 -5.88
N LEU A 22 -13.05 8.60 -6.52
CA LEU A 22 -12.64 7.29 -6.01
C LEU A 22 -11.12 7.12 -6.02
N ILE A 23 -10.41 7.65 -7.03
CA ILE A 23 -8.94 7.66 -7.08
C ILE A 23 -8.36 8.49 -5.93
N GLU A 24 -8.91 9.68 -5.67
CA GLU A 24 -8.49 10.56 -4.57
C GLU A 24 -8.69 9.93 -3.19
N ASN A 25 -9.68 9.05 -3.05
CA ASN A 25 -9.95 8.29 -1.83
C ASN A 25 -9.29 6.91 -1.80
N GLU A 26 -8.35 6.62 -2.72
CA GLU A 26 -7.63 5.35 -2.82
C GLU A 26 -8.51 4.10 -3.07
N GLU A 27 -9.75 4.30 -3.53
CA GLU A 27 -10.70 3.22 -3.86
C GLU A 27 -10.52 2.72 -5.30
N PHE A 28 -9.30 2.29 -5.65
CA PHE A 28 -8.90 1.99 -7.04
C PHE A 28 -9.71 0.87 -7.71
N SER A 29 -10.12 -0.18 -6.99
CA SER A 29 -10.93 -1.26 -7.53
C SER A 29 -12.33 -0.80 -7.94
N LEU A 30 -12.95 0.08 -7.14
CA LEU A 30 -14.24 0.68 -7.46
C LEU A 30 -14.10 1.68 -8.60
N SER A 31 -13.02 2.46 -8.62
CA SER A 31 -12.72 3.37 -9.74
C SER A 31 -12.60 2.63 -11.07
N LEU A 32 -11.94 1.47 -11.12
CA LEU A 32 -11.85 0.63 -12.32
C LEU A 32 -13.21 0.18 -12.83
N GLN A 33 -14.14 -0.17 -11.95
CA GLN A 33 -15.51 -0.53 -12.34
C GLN A 33 -16.23 0.66 -12.99
N VAL A 34 -16.12 1.84 -12.38
CA VAL A 34 -16.72 3.09 -12.88
C VAL A 34 -16.12 3.50 -14.24
N ILE A 35 -14.81 3.36 -14.41
CA ILE A 35 -14.11 3.61 -15.68
C ILE A 35 -14.62 2.66 -16.78
N SER A 36 -14.78 1.37 -16.47
CA SER A 36 -15.31 0.38 -17.40
C SER A 36 -16.76 0.68 -17.82
N GLU A 37 -17.59 1.14 -16.89
CA GLU A 37 -18.95 1.63 -17.19
C GLU A 37 -18.92 2.86 -18.12
N GLY A 38 -18.02 3.82 -17.86
CA GLY A 38 -17.80 5.00 -18.70
C GLY A 38 -17.41 4.64 -20.13
N LYS A 39 -16.43 3.74 -20.30
CA LYS A 39 -16.00 3.23 -21.61
C LYS A 39 -17.13 2.55 -22.39
N ARG A 40 -17.95 1.73 -21.71
CA ARG A 40 -19.12 1.09 -22.34
C ARG A 40 -20.15 2.12 -22.82
N ASN A 41 -20.39 3.17 -22.04
CA ASN A 41 -21.29 4.26 -22.44
C ASN A 41 -20.74 5.06 -23.62
N LEU A 42 -19.43 5.31 -23.66
CA LEU A 42 -18.76 5.97 -24.78
C LEU A 42 -18.93 5.18 -26.09
N LEU A 43 -18.78 3.85 -26.03
CA LEU A 43 -18.97 2.99 -27.20
C LEU A 43 -20.42 3.01 -27.73
N ARG A 44 -21.42 3.25 -26.88
CA ARG A 44 -22.83 3.34 -27.29
C ARG A 44 -23.12 4.56 -28.15
N ILE A 45 -22.34 5.62 -27.99
CA ILE A 45 -22.48 6.87 -28.75
C ILE A 45 -21.41 7.05 -29.83
N ARG A 46 -20.61 6.01 -30.12
CA ARG A 46 -19.49 6.08 -31.08
C ARG A 46 -19.89 6.59 -32.47
N SER A 47 -21.12 6.32 -32.91
CA SER A 47 -21.63 6.74 -34.23
C SER A 47 -22.23 8.15 -34.22
N ALA A 48 -22.34 8.77 -33.04
CA ALA A 48 -22.95 10.09 -32.84
C ALA A 48 -21.93 11.18 -32.48
N ILE A 49 -20.65 10.83 -32.32
CA ILE A 49 -19.54 11.75 -32.07
C ILE A 49 -18.46 11.58 -33.15
N SER A 50 -17.59 12.57 -33.31
CA SER A 50 -16.47 12.48 -34.25
C SER A 50 -15.47 11.40 -33.80
N ALA A 51 -14.76 10.82 -34.76
CA ALA A 51 -13.71 9.84 -34.48
C ALA A 51 -12.60 10.43 -33.59
N GLU A 52 -12.24 11.70 -33.82
CA GLU A 52 -11.24 12.42 -33.04
C GLU A 52 -11.67 12.61 -31.57
N THR A 53 -12.93 12.99 -31.32
CA THR A 53 -13.46 13.13 -29.96
C THR A 53 -13.54 11.78 -29.26
N LEU A 54 -13.94 10.73 -29.98
CA LEU A 54 -13.98 9.37 -29.46
C LEU A 54 -12.59 8.90 -29.01
N GLU A 55 -11.58 9.10 -29.86
CA GLU A 55 -10.19 8.72 -29.59
C GLU A 55 -9.64 9.47 -28.38
N SER A 56 -9.83 10.80 -28.32
CA SER A 56 -9.39 11.62 -27.19
C SER A 56 -10.00 11.16 -25.85
N LEU A 57 -11.30 10.88 -25.83
CA LEU A 57 -11.98 10.37 -24.63
C LEU A 57 -11.49 8.96 -24.25
N GLN A 58 -11.27 8.08 -25.23
CA GLN A 58 -10.70 6.76 -24.99
C GLN A 58 -9.30 6.82 -24.39
N VAL A 59 -8.44 7.70 -24.92
CA VAL A 59 -7.10 7.94 -24.38
C VAL A 59 -7.17 8.41 -22.92
N ASN A 60 -8.10 9.30 -22.58
CA ASN A 60 -8.26 9.78 -21.20
C ASN A 60 -8.76 8.69 -20.25
N PHE A 61 -9.73 7.87 -20.67
CA PHE A 61 -10.16 6.71 -19.88
C PHE A 61 -9.03 5.70 -19.69
N ASN A 62 -8.21 5.47 -20.71
CA ASN A 62 -7.06 4.57 -20.61
C ASN A 62 -5.99 5.13 -19.66
N LYS A 63 -5.77 6.44 -19.62
CA LYS A 63 -4.88 7.09 -18.63
C LYS A 63 -5.38 6.86 -17.20
N LEU A 64 -6.67 7.08 -16.94
CA LEU A 64 -7.27 6.83 -15.61
C LEU A 64 -7.16 5.36 -15.20
N GLU A 65 -7.41 4.45 -16.14
CA GLU A 65 -7.26 3.02 -15.92
C GLU A 65 -5.82 2.63 -15.61
N GLN A 66 -4.84 3.18 -16.35
CA GLN A 66 -3.42 2.95 -16.10
C GLN A 66 -2.98 3.46 -14.73
N ILE A 67 -3.49 4.61 -14.27
CA ILE A 67 -3.21 5.12 -12.92
C ILE A 67 -3.69 4.10 -11.87
N CYS A 68 -4.94 3.64 -11.99
CA CYS A 68 -5.51 2.66 -11.06
C CYS A 68 -4.74 1.32 -11.11
N GLN A 69 -4.44 0.83 -12.30
CA GLN A 69 -3.72 -0.44 -12.49
C GLN A 69 -2.30 -0.36 -11.95
N ARG A 70 -1.55 0.72 -12.20
CA ARG A 70 -0.20 0.93 -11.66
C ARG A 70 -0.22 0.94 -10.15
N THR A 71 -1.12 1.69 -9.51
CA THR A 71 -1.18 1.71 -8.04
C THR A 71 -1.57 0.35 -7.46
N LEU A 72 -2.51 -0.36 -8.10
CA LEU A 72 -2.87 -1.72 -7.70
C LEU A 72 -1.73 -2.71 -7.93
N THR A 73 -0.94 -2.56 -9.00
CA THR A 73 0.24 -3.41 -9.26
C THR A 73 1.41 -3.07 -8.37
N THR A 74 1.68 -1.81 -8.02
CA THR A 74 2.69 -1.45 -7.01
C THR A 74 2.29 -1.96 -5.63
N ASN A 75 1.01 -1.85 -5.24
CA ASN A 75 0.50 -2.47 -4.02
C ASN A 75 0.55 -4.01 -4.10
N ASN A 76 0.34 -4.57 -5.29
CA ASN A 76 0.50 -6.01 -5.53
C ASN A 76 1.95 -6.45 -5.63
N GLU A 77 2.94 -5.69 -6.10
CA GLU A 77 4.35 -6.12 -6.08
C GLU A 77 4.87 -6.12 -4.63
N ASN A 78 4.35 -5.22 -3.81
CA ASN A 78 4.50 -5.29 -2.35
C ASN A 78 3.71 -6.46 -1.69
N SER A 79 2.82 -7.16 -2.41
CA SER A 79 1.97 -8.23 -1.83
C SER A 79 1.80 -9.55 -2.63
N ASN A 80 2.36 -9.69 -3.83
CA ASN A 80 2.27 -10.85 -4.75
C ASN A 80 3.58 -11.64 -4.84
N GLY A 81 4.62 -11.19 -4.16
CA GLY A 81 5.73 -12.05 -3.74
C GLY A 81 5.54 -12.50 -2.30
N ARG A 82 4.36 -13.02 -1.89
CA ARG A 82 4.22 -13.61 -0.55
C ARG A 82 5.19 -14.78 -0.47
N TYR A 83 6.34 -14.54 0.14
CA TYR A 83 7.35 -15.55 0.36
C TYR A 83 6.76 -16.60 1.31
N PHE A 84 6.52 -17.79 0.78
CA PHE A 84 6.18 -18.91 1.63
C PHE A 84 7.49 -19.47 2.18
N ALA A 85 7.78 -19.17 3.44
CA ALA A 85 8.90 -19.78 4.12
C ALA A 85 8.83 -21.32 3.96
N PRO A 86 9.94 -21.98 3.56
CA PRO A 86 9.97 -23.41 3.31
C PRO A 86 9.40 -24.19 4.49
N ARG A 87 8.76 -25.33 4.22
CA ARG A 87 8.16 -26.14 5.29
C ARG A 87 8.98 -27.41 5.53
N ILE A 88 9.30 -27.68 6.78
CA ILE A 88 10.00 -28.90 7.19
C ILE A 88 8.95 -29.97 7.52
N LYS A 89 9.06 -31.13 6.85
CA LYS A 89 8.22 -32.30 7.13
C LYS A 89 8.65 -32.93 8.45
N ASN A 90 7.95 -32.58 9.52
CA ASN A 90 8.15 -33.17 10.85
C ASN A 90 7.06 -34.21 11.12
N GLY A 91 7.13 -35.37 10.46
CA GLY A 91 6.23 -36.50 10.73
C GLY A 91 4.74 -36.13 10.84
N ARG A 92 4.11 -36.44 11.99
CA ARG A 92 2.70 -36.14 12.28
C ARG A 92 2.47 -34.67 12.62
N GLY A 93 1.49 -34.05 11.96
CA GLY A 93 0.99 -32.70 12.26
C GLY A 93 1.24 -31.69 11.14
N ARG A 94 0.96 -30.41 11.41
CA ARG A 94 1.18 -29.31 10.46
C ARG A 94 2.70 -29.11 10.24
N PRO A 95 3.20 -29.11 8.99
CA PRO A 95 4.62 -28.90 8.72
C PRO A 95 5.13 -27.57 9.30
N ALA A 96 6.28 -27.63 9.97
CA ALA A 96 6.89 -26.46 10.60
C ALA A 96 7.42 -25.49 9.55
N VAL A 97 7.29 -24.19 9.80
CA VAL A 97 7.82 -23.14 8.93
C VAL A 97 9.31 -22.95 9.22
N PHE A 98 10.14 -23.06 8.19
CA PHE A 98 11.57 -22.85 8.22
C PHE A 98 11.86 -21.36 8.01
N ILE A 99 12.41 -20.74 9.06
CA ILE A 99 12.83 -19.34 9.06
C ILE A 99 14.19 -19.33 9.74
N THR A 100 15.20 -18.78 9.05
CA THR A 100 16.57 -18.68 9.57
C THR A 100 16.73 -17.43 10.43
N LYS A 101 17.87 -17.33 11.12
CA LYS A 101 18.19 -16.19 11.97
C LYS A 101 18.39 -14.92 11.14
N GLU A 102 19.18 -15.06 10.08
CA GLU A 102 19.60 -13.98 9.17
C GLU A 102 18.41 -13.34 8.47
N GLN A 103 17.41 -14.15 8.10
CA GLN A 103 16.17 -13.67 7.50
C GLN A 103 15.35 -12.78 8.45
N ILE A 104 15.36 -13.08 9.75
CA ILE A 104 14.68 -12.27 10.76
C ILE A 104 15.47 -10.99 11.05
N GLU A 105 16.80 -11.09 11.17
CA GLU A 105 17.67 -9.93 11.42
C GLU A 105 17.61 -8.91 10.28
N LEU A 106 17.60 -9.38 9.02
CA LEU A 106 17.45 -8.51 7.86
C LEU A 106 16.17 -7.66 7.94
N LEU A 107 15.03 -8.31 8.15
CA LEU A 107 13.73 -7.62 8.20
C LEU A 107 13.62 -6.69 9.41
N ILE A 108 14.24 -7.03 10.55
CA ILE A 108 14.29 -6.13 11.70
C ILE A 108 15.18 -4.91 11.39
N GLY A 109 16.32 -5.10 10.71
CA GLY A 109 17.19 -4.02 10.26
C GLY A 109 16.51 -3.04 9.29
N GLU A 110 15.54 -3.54 8.52
CA GLU A 110 14.66 -2.73 7.66
C GLU A 110 13.44 -2.13 8.41
N ASN A 111 13.42 -2.21 9.75
CA ASN A 111 12.37 -1.68 10.63
C ASN A 111 10.98 -2.34 10.50
N PHE A 112 10.90 -3.58 9.98
CA PHE A 112 9.62 -4.29 9.93
C PHE A 112 9.14 -4.71 11.33
N THR A 113 7.84 -4.56 11.57
CA THR A 113 7.17 -5.06 12.78
C THR A 113 6.98 -6.59 12.74
N ALA A 114 6.79 -7.22 13.90
CA ALA A 114 6.52 -8.67 13.97
C ALA A 114 5.31 -9.09 13.10
N ARG A 115 4.30 -8.22 12.99
CA ARG A 115 3.14 -8.41 12.12
C ARG A 115 3.52 -8.45 10.65
N GLN A 116 4.30 -7.47 10.19
CA GLN A 116 4.73 -7.43 8.80
C GLN A 116 5.68 -8.59 8.47
N ILE A 117 6.61 -8.92 9.37
CA ILE A 117 7.48 -10.09 9.24
C ILE A 117 6.65 -11.39 9.13
N ALA A 118 5.61 -11.53 9.95
CA ALA A 118 4.72 -12.68 9.89
C ALA A 118 3.97 -12.78 8.55
N GLN A 119 3.56 -11.64 7.99
CA GLN A 119 2.98 -11.56 6.65
C GLN A 119 3.99 -11.95 5.57
N HIS A 120 5.24 -11.50 5.66
CA HIS A 120 6.32 -11.87 4.74
C HIS A 120 6.57 -13.38 4.72
N PHE A 121 6.50 -14.07 5.86
CA PHE A 121 6.70 -15.52 5.94
C PHE A 121 5.42 -16.36 5.86
N ASN A 122 4.27 -15.70 5.69
CA ASN A 122 2.93 -16.29 5.77
C ASN A 122 2.76 -17.22 7.00
N CYS A 123 3.08 -16.70 8.18
CA CYS A 123 2.96 -17.39 9.45
C CYS A 123 2.30 -16.51 10.51
N SER A 124 2.12 -17.03 11.73
CA SER A 124 1.57 -16.25 12.84
C SER A 124 2.64 -15.35 13.47
N GLU A 125 2.26 -14.17 13.96
CA GLU A 125 3.13 -13.28 14.76
C GLU A 125 3.78 -14.02 15.94
N LYS A 126 3.01 -14.88 16.62
CA LYS A 126 3.51 -15.72 17.72
C LYS A 126 4.71 -16.58 17.31
N LEU A 127 4.77 -17.02 16.06
CA LEU A 127 5.90 -17.80 15.55
C LEU A 127 7.14 -16.93 15.39
N ILE A 128 6.98 -15.69 14.92
CA ILE A 128 8.07 -14.72 14.80
C ILE A 128 8.65 -14.41 16.19
N TYR A 129 7.81 -14.12 17.19
CA TYR A 129 8.28 -13.93 18.56
C TYR A 129 9.00 -15.15 19.12
N LYS A 130 8.47 -16.36 18.88
CA LYS A 130 9.12 -17.61 19.29
C LYS A 130 10.50 -17.78 18.64
N LYS A 131 10.61 -17.43 17.35
CA LYS A 131 11.88 -17.50 16.60
C LYS A 131 12.89 -16.48 17.10
N CYS A 132 12.47 -15.23 17.30
CA CYS A 132 13.32 -14.18 17.88
C CYS A 132 13.87 -14.62 19.23
N TYR A 133 13.01 -15.14 20.11
CA TYR A 133 13.43 -15.69 21.40
C TYR A 133 14.45 -16.83 21.25
N SER A 134 14.18 -17.80 20.37
CA SER A 134 15.10 -18.93 20.14
C SER A 134 16.45 -18.54 19.54
N PHE A 135 16.50 -17.40 18.84
CA PHE A 135 17.71 -16.86 18.22
C PHE A 135 18.39 -15.77 19.06
N ASN A 136 17.85 -15.46 20.25
CA ASN A 136 18.29 -14.37 21.11
C ASN A 136 18.28 -12.99 20.40
N ILE A 137 17.29 -12.76 19.54
CA ILE A 137 17.08 -11.49 18.83
C ILE A 137 16.03 -10.67 19.58
N LYS A 138 16.33 -9.40 19.85
CA LYS A 138 15.35 -8.41 20.31
C LYS A 138 14.69 -7.77 19.10
N LEU A 139 13.36 -7.82 19.05
CA LEU A 139 12.60 -7.23 17.95
C LEU A 139 12.60 -5.69 17.99
N ARG A 140 12.66 -5.13 19.20
CA ARG A 140 12.88 -3.72 19.48
C ARG A 140 13.65 -3.61 20.78
N ASP A 141 14.61 -2.70 20.81
CA ASP A 141 15.18 -2.27 22.08
C ASP A 141 14.17 -1.38 22.80
N LYS A 142 13.81 -1.79 24.02
CA LYS A 142 12.89 -1.02 24.87
C LYS A 142 13.59 0.18 25.50
N TYR A 143 14.91 0.14 25.57
CA TYR A 143 15.73 1.13 26.25
C TYR A 143 16.90 1.49 25.33
N PHE A 144 17.29 2.75 25.34
CA PHE A 144 18.53 3.19 24.71
C PHE A 144 19.70 2.44 25.33
N THR A 145 20.59 1.92 24.49
CA THR A 145 21.73 1.09 24.92
C THR A 145 23.04 1.86 24.99
N GLY A 146 23.04 3.14 24.61
CA GLY A 146 24.20 4.02 24.75
C GLY A 146 24.28 4.64 26.14
N THR A 147 25.29 5.49 26.33
CA THR A 147 25.52 6.28 27.54
C THR A 147 24.54 7.44 27.66
N ASP A 148 24.35 7.96 28.87
CA ASP A 148 23.51 9.16 29.07
C ASP A 148 23.99 10.35 28.25
N ALA A 149 25.31 10.49 28.04
CA ALA A 149 25.89 11.55 27.22
C ALA A 149 25.49 11.41 25.73
N GLU A 150 25.53 10.20 25.18
CA GLU A 150 25.08 9.94 23.80
C GLU A 150 23.57 10.15 23.64
N LEU A 151 22.79 9.80 24.66
CA LEU A 151 21.36 10.05 24.68
C LEU A 151 21.05 11.56 24.68
N GLU A 152 21.77 12.34 25.49
CA GLU A 152 21.56 13.79 25.59
C GLU A 152 22.00 14.53 24.32
N GLU A 153 23.06 14.07 23.66
CA GLU A 153 23.45 14.55 22.33
C GLU A 153 22.34 14.28 21.29
N GLU A 154 21.76 13.08 21.29
CA GLU A 154 20.69 12.73 20.37
C GLU A 154 19.41 13.53 20.63
N ILE A 155 19.05 13.73 21.90
CA ILE A 155 17.93 14.58 22.30
C ILE A 155 18.17 16.02 21.83
N SER A 156 19.37 16.56 22.01
CA SER A 156 19.73 17.91 21.58
C SER A 156 19.61 18.06 20.06
N ARG A 157 20.13 17.09 19.29
CA ARG A 157 20.00 17.03 17.83
C ARG A 157 18.54 17.07 17.39
N LEU A 158 17.68 16.26 18.00
CA LEU A 158 16.25 16.22 17.69
C LEU A 158 15.54 17.54 18.01
N HIS A 159 15.91 18.25 19.07
CA HIS A 159 15.34 19.57 19.38
C HIS A 159 15.80 20.65 18.37
N VAL A 160 17.01 20.54 17.82
CA VAL A 160 17.46 21.44 16.74
C VAL A 160 16.72 21.15 15.44
N GLU A 161 16.56 19.87 15.09
CA GLU A 161 15.89 19.44 13.85
C GLU A 161 14.36 19.67 13.91
N TYR A 162 13.76 19.48 15.08
CA TYR A 162 12.33 19.63 15.33
C TYR A 162 12.09 20.61 16.51
N PRO A 163 12.29 21.92 16.31
CA PRO A 163 12.26 22.91 17.40
C PRO A 163 10.92 23.06 18.12
N ASN A 164 9.82 22.58 17.51
CA ASN A 164 8.50 22.58 18.11
C ASN A 164 8.11 21.22 18.75
N SER A 165 8.99 20.21 18.68
CA SER A 165 8.77 18.92 19.32
C SER A 165 9.06 19.04 20.81
N GLY A 166 8.09 18.69 21.67
CA GLY A 166 8.27 18.71 23.12
C GLY A 166 8.16 20.10 23.80
N ALA A 167 7.91 21.17 23.06
CA ALA A 167 7.68 22.48 23.65
C ALA A 167 6.35 22.52 24.41
N GLN A 168 6.39 22.56 25.75
CA GLN A 168 5.26 23.09 26.50
C GLN A 168 5.10 24.57 26.11
N VAL A 169 3.95 24.90 25.52
CA VAL A 169 3.54 26.29 25.32
C VAL A 169 3.46 26.94 26.70
N THR A 170 4.54 27.60 27.11
CA THR A 170 4.52 28.45 28.30
C THR A 170 3.88 29.75 27.85
N VAL A 171 2.54 29.79 27.94
CA VAL A 171 1.78 31.03 27.80
C VAL A 171 2.14 31.90 29.00
N LYS A 172 2.72 33.07 28.75
CA LYS A 172 2.74 34.21 29.68
C LYS A 172 2.00 35.37 29.03
#